data_AF-A0A6P6BV61-F1
#
_entry.id   AF-A0A6P6BV61-F1
#
_cell.length_a   1.000
_cell.length_b   1.000
_cell.length_c   1.000
_cell.angle_alpha   90.00
_cell.angle_beta   90.00
_cell.angle_gamma   90.00
#
_symmetry.space_group_name_H-M   'P 1'
#
loop_
_entity.id
_entity.type
_entity.pdbx_description
1 polymer ?
#
loop_
_entity_poly.entity_id
_entity_poly.type
_entity_poly.pdbx_seq_one_letter_code
_entity_poly.pdbx_strand_id
1 'polypeptide(L)'
;MGAKVSKTFNKQVTHVVFKDGYQSTWDKAQKKGVKLVSVLWVDKCRTAGVHVDEALFPAANTPACLPYLSKKKHKCMQPKDFIPKTPENDKRLQKKFEKMANELQRQKTTLGKQRVNSMILCIVFMHLVWFA
;
A
#
# COMPACT_ATOMS: atom_id res chain seq x y z
N MET A 1 41.55 -29.71 10.48
CA MET A 1 40.70 -28.69 9.81
C MET A 1 40.81 -27.33 10.53
N GLY A 2 42.02 -26.75 10.63
CA GLY A 2 42.31 -25.48 11.33
C GLY A 2 41.76 -24.23 10.64
N ALA A 3 40.53 -24.31 10.14
CA ALA A 3 39.86 -23.24 9.44
C ALA A 3 39.48 -22.12 10.42
N LYS A 4 39.65 -20.86 9.97
CA LYS A 4 39.24 -19.69 10.73
C LYS A 4 37.76 -19.39 10.49
N VAL A 5 36.93 -19.59 11.51
CA VAL A 5 35.50 -19.28 11.45
C VAL A 5 35.28 -17.81 11.82
N SER A 6 34.68 -17.06 10.90
CA SER A 6 34.25 -15.69 11.16
C SER A 6 32.75 -15.67 11.47
N LYS A 7 32.35 -14.98 12.55
CA LYS A 7 30.94 -14.81 12.90
C LYS A 7 30.18 -13.92 11.90
N THR A 8 30.91 -13.11 11.14
CA THR A 8 30.37 -12.13 10.19
C THR A 8 30.93 -12.37 8.80
N PHE A 9 30.17 -11.95 7.78
CA PHE A 9 30.56 -12.08 6.38
C PHE A 9 31.59 -11.01 5.98
N ASN A 10 32.85 -11.25 6.34
CA ASN A 10 33.98 -10.38 5.99
C ASN A 10 34.41 -10.57 4.51
N LYS A 11 35.30 -9.72 4.00
CA LYS A 11 35.92 -9.85 2.67
C LYS A 11 36.89 -11.04 2.58
N GLN A 12 37.42 -11.52 3.69
CA GLN A 12 38.35 -12.66 3.76
C GLN A 12 37.65 -14.03 3.75
N VAL A 13 36.31 -14.06 3.69
CA VAL A 13 35.56 -15.32 3.71
C VAL A 13 35.69 -16.02 2.36
N THR A 14 36.22 -17.23 2.37
CA THR A 14 36.43 -18.06 1.16
C THR A 14 35.31 -19.07 0.94
N HIS A 15 34.67 -19.52 2.02
CA HIS A 15 33.61 -20.52 2.01
C HIS A 15 32.44 -20.06 2.86
N VAL A 16 31.22 -20.20 2.34
CA VAL A 16 29.99 -20.03 3.08
C VAL A 16 29.29 -21.37 3.13
N VAL A 17 29.22 -21.94 4.33
CA VAL A 17 28.37 -23.10 4.61
C VAL A 17 26.95 -22.58 4.78
N PHE A 18 26.07 -22.94 3.85
CA PHE A 18 24.70 -22.44 3.82
C PHE A 18 23.71 -23.59 4.02
N LYS A 19 22.77 -23.38 4.95
CA LYS A 19 21.59 -24.22 5.17
C LYS A 19 20.45 -23.31 5.61
N ASP A 20 19.40 -23.22 4.79
CA ASP A 20 18.15 -22.50 5.09
C ASP A 20 18.38 -21.11 5.74
N GLY A 21 19.42 -20.40 5.27
CA GLY A 21 19.85 -19.13 5.84
C GLY A 21 19.15 -17.93 5.20
N TYR A 22 19.59 -16.73 5.57
CA TYR A 22 19.09 -15.50 4.96
C TYR A 22 19.44 -15.40 3.47
N GLN A 23 18.44 -15.11 2.63
CA GLN A 23 18.63 -14.81 1.19
C GLN A 23 19.67 -13.70 0.96
N SER A 24 19.73 -12.71 1.85
CA SER A 24 20.71 -11.62 1.75
C SER A 24 22.16 -12.10 1.86
N THR A 25 22.42 -13.17 2.61
CA THR A 25 23.74 -13.80 2.71
C THR A 25 24.06 -14.58 1.44
N TRP A 26 23.07 -15.31 0.91
CA TRP A 26 23.16 -16.01 -0.36
C TRP A 26 23.53 -15.06 -1.51
N ASP A 27 22.77 -13.98 -1.66
CA ASP A 27 22.99 -12.97 -2.71
C ASP A 27 24.36 -12.29 -2.55
N LYS A 28 24.80 -12.02 -1.30
CA LYS A 28 26.12 -11.45 -1.04
C LYS A 28 27.26 -12.42 -1.41
N ALA A 29 27.09 -13.71 -1.13
CA ALA A 29 28.08 -14.73 -1.46
C ALA A 29 28.21 -14.90 -2.98
N GLN A 30 27.08 -14.96 -3.69
CA GLN A 30 27.07 -14.99 -5.17
C GLN A 30 27.72 -13.75 -5.76
N LYS A 31 27.36 -12.54 -5.29
CA LYS A 31 27.94 -11.28 -5.80
C LYS A 31 29.45 -11.18 -5.57
N LYS A 32 29.97 -11.76 -4.49
CA LYS A 32 31.41 -11.78 -4.21
C LYS A 32 32.14 -12.96 -4.85
N GLY A 33 31.44 -13.90 -5.49
CA GLY A 33 32.05 -15.11 -6.04
C GLY A 33 32.61 -16.06 -4.98
N VAL A 34 32.05 -16.03 -3.76
CA VAL A 34 32.47 -16.92 -2.66
C VAL A 34 31.85 -18.30 -2.84
N LYS A 35 32.59 -19.36 -2.51
CA LYS A 35 32.10 -20.74 -2.63
C LYS A 35 30.95 -20.99 -1.65
N LEU A 36 29.79 -21.36 -2.20
CA LEU A 36 28.59 -21.71 -1.44
C LEU A 36 28.49 -23.24 -1.34
N VAL A 37 28.66 -23.77 -0.14
CA VAL A 37 28.69 -25.22 0.12
C VAL A 37 27.60 -25.62 1.11
N SER A 38 27.09 -26.84 0.96
CA SER A 38 26.16 -27.43 1.94
C SER A 38 26.90 -27.91 3.19
N VAL A 39 26.16 -28.17 4.28
CA VAL A 39 26.72 -28.71 5.54
C VAL A 39 27.42 -30.05 5.31
N LEU A 40 26.93 -30.85 4.35
CA LEU A 40 27.49 -32.15 4.00
C LEU A 40 28.96 -32.06 3.54
N TRP A 41 29.35 -30.94 2.94
CA TRP A 41 30.74 -30.72 2.53
C TRP A 41 31.70 -30.76 3.72
N VAL A 42 31.32 -30.11 4.84
CA VAL A 42 32.14 -30.09 6.06
C VAL A 42 32.29 -31.49 6.64
N ASP A 43 31.20 -32.25 6.65
CA ASP A 43 31.21 -33.63 7.13
C ASP A 43 32.07 -34.55 6.25
N LYS A 44 32.08 -34.33 4.93
CA LYS A 44 32.95 -35.04 3.99
C LYS A 44 34.42 -34.65 4.16
N CYS A 45 34.72 -33.36 4.32
CA CYS A 45 36.08 -32.90 4.63
C CYS A 45 36.58 -33.49 5.96
N ARG A 46 35.70 -33.63 6.96
CA ARG A 46 36.03 -34.25 8.24
C ARG A 46 36.31 -35.74 8.13
N THR A 47 35.46 -36.48 7.42
CA THR A 47 35.54 -37.95 7.32
C THR A 47 36.66 -38.42 6.41
N ALA A 48 36.86 -37.74 5.27
CA ALA A 48 37.95 -38.06 4.35
C ALA A 48 39.31 -37.52 4.83
N GLY A 49 39.32 -36.58 5.77
CA GLY A 49 40.53 -35.93 6.28
C GLY A 49 41.23 -35.03 5.27
N VAL A 50 40.62 -34.77 4.11
CA VAL A 50 41.17 -33.99 3.00
C VAL A 50 40.20 -32.85 2.62
N HIS A 51 40.72 -31.85 1.93
CA HIS A 51 39.90 -30.79 1.34
C HIS A 51 39.17 -31.38 0.12
N VAL A 52 37.86 -31.55 0.25
CA VAL A 52 36.97 -32.06 -0.80
C VAL A 52 36.53 -30.91 -1.71
N ASP A 53 36.39 -31.15 -3.01
CA ASP A 53 35.94 -30.13 -3.96
C ASP A 53 34.54 -29.58 -3.60
N GLU A 54 34.39 -28.26 -3.65
CA GLU A 54 33.14 -27.57 -3.29
C GLU A 54 32.03 -27.82 -4.30
N ALA A 55 32.39 -28.08 -5.57
CA ALA A 55 31.42 -28.28 -6.65
C ALA A 55 30.59 -29.57 -6.49
N LEU A 56 31.09 -30.54 -5.72
CA LEU A 56 30.38 -31.79 -5.41
C LEU A 56 29.23 -31.58 -4.41
N PHE A 57 29.28 -30.49 -3.64
CA PHE A 57 28.33 -30.22 -2.57
C PHE A 57 27.81 -28.78 -2.65
N PRO A 58 27.20 -28.38 -3.77
CA PRO A 58 26.67 -27.05 -3.91
C PRO A 58 25.60 -26.82 -2.84
N ALA A 59 25.60 -25.64 -2.23
CA ALA A 59 24.48 -25.27 -1.40
C ALA A 59 23.22 -25.20 -2.26
N ALA A 60 22.12 -25.76 -1.78
CA ALA A 60 20.81 -25.52 -2.37
C ALA A 60 20.17 -24.35 -1.63
N ASN A 61 19.77 -23.33 -2.39
CA ASN A 61 18.82 -22.35 -1.90
C ASN A 61 17.53 -22.64 -2.66
N THR A 62 16.53 -23.14 -1.97
CA THR A 62 15.17 -23.04 -2.45
C THR A 62 14.76 -21.61 -2.10
N PRO A 63 14.86 -20.63 -3.02
CA PRO A 63 14.15 -19.40 -2.76
C PRO A 63 12.72 -19.88 -2.59
N ALA A 64 12.16 -19.75 -1.38
CA ALA A 64 10.72 -19.70 -1.26
C ALA A 64 10.35 -18.65 -2.30
N CYS A 65 9.79 -19.11 -3.42
CA CYS A 65 9.23 -18.26 -4.43
C CYS A 65 8.04 -17.63 -3.72
N LEU A 66 8.33 -16.65 -2.85
CA LEU A 66 7.38 -15.66 -2.44
C LEU A 66 7.30 -14.80 -3.68
N PRO A 67 6.26 -14.99 -4.51
CA PRO A 67 6.11 -14.19 -5.69
C PRO A 67 5.97 -12.79 -5.15
N TYR A 68 6.96 -11.94 -5.47
CA TYR A 68 6.78 -10.52 -5.30
C TYR A 68 6.39 -10.17 -3.85
N LEU A 69 7.40 -10.04 -2.97
CA LEU A 69 7.38 -8.87 -2.09
C LEU A 69 7.38 -7.67 -3.02
N SER A 70 6.20 -7.37 -3.56
CA SER A 70 5.83 -6.07 -4.07
C SER A 70 6.38 -5.15 -3.01
N LYS A 71 7.41 -4.37 -3.35
CA LYS A 71 7.77 -3.22 -2.52
C LYS A 71 6.43 -2.54 -2.32
N LYS A 72 5.86 -2.57 -1.11
CA LYS A 72 4.50 -2.07 -0.85
C LYS A 72 4.50 -0.65 -1.38
N LYS A 73 4.01 -0.43 -2.61
CA LYS A 73 4.09 0.90 -3.18
C LYS A 73 3.22 1.75 -2.29
N HIS A 74 3.72 2.92 -1.91
CA HIS A 74 2.96 3.86 -1.11
C HIS A 74 1.57 4.02 -1.72
N LYS A 75 0.56 4.25 -0.88
CA LYS A 75 -0.86 4.34 -1.30
C LYS A 75 -1.09 5.35 -2.46
N CYS A 76 -0.16 6.29 -2.66
CA CYS A 76 -0.13 7.26 -3.77
C CYS A 76 0.37 6.70 -5.12
N MET A 77 1.17 5.64 -5.11
CA MET A 77 1.77 5.00 -6.28
C MET A 77 1.01 3.75 -6.75
N GLN A 78 -0.13 3.48 -6.11
CA GLN A 78 -1.07 2.43 -6.52
C GLN A 78 -2.09 3.06 -7.46
N PRO A 79 -2.34 2.48 -8.64
CA PRO A 79 -3.46 2.88 -9.49
C PRO A 79 -4.72 2.88 -8.62
N LYS A 80 -5.34 4.05 -8.46
CA LYS A 80 -6.62 4.14 -7.79
C LYS A 80 -7.64 3.75 -8.85
N ASP A 81 -8.34 2.63 -8.66
CA ASP A 81 -9.58 2.41 -9.40
C ASP A 81 -10.42 3.67 -9.21
N PHE A 82 -10.78 4.31 -10.32
CA PHE A 82 -11.57 5.53 -10.28
C PHE A 82 -12.97 5.15 -9.83
N ILE A 83 -13.17 5.08 -8.51
CA ILE A 83 -14.49 4.92 -7.93
C ILE A 83 -15.22 6.23 -8.21
N PRO A 84 -16.29 6.23 -9.01
CA PRO A 84 -17.07 7.43 -9.26
C PRO A 84 -17.52 8.00 -7.91
N LYS A 85 -17.25 9.29 -7.68
CA LYS A 85 -17.64 9.98 -6.45
C LYS A 85 -19.15 10.21 -6.48
N THR A 86 -19.90 9.26 -5.94
CA THR A 86 -21.32 9.47 -5.65
C THR A 86 -21.46 10.40 -4.43
N PRO A 87 -22.56 11.17 -4.31
CA PRO A 87 -22.80 12.04 -3.16
C PRO A 87 -22.83 11.29 -1.81
N GLU A 88 -22.92 9.96 -1.84
CA GLU A 88 -22.87 9.06 -0.69
C GLU A 88 -21.44 8.80 -0.18
N ASN A 89 -20.39 8.92 -1.03
CA ASN A 89 -19.01 8.61 -0.65
C ASN A 89 -18.10 9.85 -0.43
N ASP A 90 -18.46 11.02 -0.98
CA ASP A 90 -17.64 12.22 -0.90
C ASP A 90 -18.32 13.31 -0.05
N LYS A 91 -17.83 13.46 1.21
CA LYS A 91 -18.30 14.50 2.16
C LYS A 91 -18.25 15.91 1.57
N ARG A 92 -17.32 16.20 0.64
CA ARG A 92 -17.20 17.51 -0.01
C ARG A 92 -18.31 17.73 -1.03
N LEU A 93 -18.71 16.69 -1.77
CA LEU A 93 -19.85 16.74 -2.67
C LEU A 93 -21.16 16.84 -1.90
N GLN A 94 -21.33 16.04 -0.84
CA GLN A 94 -22.50 16.11 0.04
C GLN A 94 -22.75 17.54 0.55
N LYS A 95 -21.70 18.19 1.07
CA LYS A 95 -21.79 19.57 1.56
C LYS A 95 -22.15 20.59 0.46
N LYS A 96 -21.78 20.34 -0.81
CA LYS A 96 -22.20 21.20 -1.93
C LYS A 96 -23.69 21.04 -2.23
N PHE A 97 -24.18 19.80 -2.26
CA PHE A 97 -25.60 19.51 -2.49
C PHE A 97 -26.48 20.09 -1.37
N GLU A 98 -26.08 19.92 -0.11
CA GLU A 98 -26.81 20.48 1.04
C GLU A 98 -26.89 22.01 0.99
N LYS A 99 -25.79 22.69 0.61
CA LYS A 99 -25.80 24.15 0.42
C LYS A 99 -26.79 24.59 -0.66
N MET A 100 -26.77 23.92 -1.81
CA MET A 100 -27.68 24.21 -2.92
C MET A 100 -29.14 23.97 -2.53
N ALA A 101 -29.43 22.89 -1.79
CA ALA A 101 -30.77 22.59 -1.30
C ALA A 101 -31.28 23.67 -0.32
N ASN A 102 -30.44 24.11 0.61
CA ASN A 102 -30.78 25.15 1.57
C ASN A 102 -31.05 26.51 0.89
N GLU A 103 -30.27 26.84 -0.14
CA GLU A 103 -30.46 28.07 -0.92
C GLU A 103 -31.79 28.03 -1.69
N LEU A 104 -32.11 26.89 -2.29
CA LEU A 104 -33.36 26.69 -3.01
C LEU A 104 -34.59 26.74 -2.07
N GLN A 105 -34.47 26.24 -0.85
CA GLN A 105 -35.50 26.39 0.19
C GLN A 105 -35.69 27.85 0.61
N ARG A 106 -34.60 28.61 0.79
CA ARG A 106 -34.67 30.05 1.10
C ARG A 106 -35.35 30.86 0.01
N GLN A 107 -35.12 30.52 -1.26
CA GLN A 107 -35.82 31.16 -2.39
C GLN A 107 -37.32 30.83 -2.40
N LYS A 108 -37.69 29.59 -2.06
CA LYS A 108 -39.11 29.20 -1.95
C LYS A 108 -39.84 29.90 -0.80
N THR A 109 -39.20 30.02 0.36
CA THR A 109 -39.81 30.69 1.53
C THR A 109 -39.98 32.20 1.32
N THR A 110 -39.01 32.85 0.66
CA THR A 110 -39.09 34.28 0.31
C THR A 110 -40.18 34.56 -0.72
N LEU A 111 -40.28 33.76 -1.79
CA LEU A 111 -41.36 33.86 -2.78
C LEU A 111 -42.73 33.56 -2.17
N GLY A 112 -42.81 32.57 -1.28
CA GLY A 112 -44.03 32.26 -0.53
C GLY A 112 -44.49 33.43 0.33
N LYS A 113 -43.57 34.11 1.02
CA LYS A 113 -43.84 35.29 1.84
C LYS A 113 -44.30 36.50 1.01
N GLN A 114 -43.72 36.70 -0.17
CA GLN A 114 -44.18 37.74 -1.11
C GLN A 114 -45.60 37.45 -1.63
N ARG A 115 -45.91 36.19 -1.93
CA ARG A 115 -47.24 35.80 -2.43
C ARG A 115 -48.35 36.04 -1.40
N VAL A 116 -48.13 35.69 -0.12
CA VAL A 116 -49.12 35.96 0.94
C VAL A 116 -49.30 37.46 1.20
N ASN A 117 -48.20 38.24 1.17
CA ASN A 117 -48.29 39.70 1.31
C ASN A 117 -49.08 40.33 0.16
N SER A 118 -48.87 39.87 -1.07
CA SER A 118 -49.63 40.31 -2.24
C SER A 118 -51.12 39.95 -2.11
N MET A 119 -51.44 38.76 -1.62
CA MET A 119 -52.83 38.30 -1.47
C MET A 119 -53.58 39.10 -0.40
N ILE A 120 -52.93 39.42 0.72
CA ILE A 120 -53.48 40.28 1.78
C ILE A 120 -53.74 41.68 1.22
N LEU A 121 -52.80 42.25 0.46
CA LEU A 121 -52.97 43.58 -0.14
C LEU A 121 -54.14 43.60 -1.12
N CYS A 122 -54.32 42.56 -1.94
CA CYS A 122 -55.48 42.43 -2.84
C CYS A 122 -56.80 42.37 -2.06
N ILE A 123 -56.87 41.59 -0.97
CA ILE A 123 -58.08 41.49 -0.14
C ILE A 123 -58.43 42.85 0.49
N VAL A 124 -57.44 43.55 1.04
CA VAL A 124 -57.63 44.88 1.64
C VAL A 124 -58.09 45.89 0.59
N PHE A 125 -57.50 45.87 -0.60
CA PHE A 125 -57.89 46.74 -1.71
C PHE A 125 -59.33 46.48 -2.17
N MET A 126 -59.74 45.21 -2.29
CA MET A 126 -61.13 44.88 -2.65
C MET A 126 -62.14 45.33 -1.59
N HIS A 127 -61.80 45.23 -0.30
CA HIS A 127 -62.67 45.71 0.78
C HIS A 127 -62.84 47.23 0.78
N LEU A 128 -61.76 47.99 0.53
CA LEU A 128 -61.80 49.45 0.44
C LEU A 128 -62.63 49.94 -0.75
N VAL A 129 -62.55 49.26 -1.90
CA VAL A 129 -63.33 49.61 -3.10
C VAL A 129 -64.81 49.26 -2.96
N TRP A 130 -65.17 48.27 -2.13
CA TRP A 130 -66.57 47.89 -1.88
C TRP A 130 -67.28 48.80 -0.86
N PHE A 131 -66.53 49.49 0.01
CA PHE A 131 -67.06 50.35 1.06
C PHE A 131 -67.09 51.86 0.71
N ALA A 132 -66.63 52.23 -0.49
CA ALA A 132 -66.67 53.58 -1.04
C ALA A 132 -67.79 53.70 -2.09
#